data_AF-A0A090MGX2-F1
#
_entry.id   AF-A0A090MGX2-F1
#
_cell.length_a   1.000
_cell.length_b   1.000
_cell.length_c   1.000
_cell.angle_alpha   90.00
_cell.angle_beta   90.00
_cell.angle_gamma   90.00
#
_symmetry.space_group_name_H-M   'P 1'
#
loop_
_entity.id
_entity.type
_entity.pdbx_description
1 polymer ?
#
loop_
_entity_poly.entity_id
_entity_poly.type
_entity_poly.pdbx_seq_one_letter_code
_entity_poly.pdbx_strand_id
1 'polypeptide(L)'
;MKRHQVGGADLGKDRGVEAKRLAAAILEVLAGARTPTEAALAVGLSVPRYYQVEAQALRGLLQACEPKPRGRVRTVETEVKTLSKENQRLQRELTRHQSLARAAQRAVGLSPPAPVVNKAGKKPRKRRVARALSVAARLKEASIPTMGTPTTSASSEVI
;
A
#
# COMPACT_ATOMS: atom_id res chain seq x y z
N MET A 1 30.94 -23.94 6.51
CA MET A 1 29.88 -24.08 7.54
C MET A 1 28.80 -23.05 7.27
N LYS A 2 27.56 -23.46 6.95
CA LYS A 2 26.43 -22.53 6.73
C LYS A 2 25.90 -22.09 8.08
N ARG A 3 25.88 -20.78 8.37
CA ARG A 3 25.27 -20.25 9.60
C ARG A 3 23.77 -20.55 9.58
N HIS A 4 23.25 -21.15 10.65
CA HIS A 4 21.82 -21.27 10.86
C HIS A 4 21.25 -19.85 11.02
N GLN A 5 20.44 -19.43 10.05
CA GLN A 5 19.70 -18.19 10.17
C GLN A 5 18.55 -18.44 11.14
N VAL A 6 18.56 -17.72 12.26
CA VAL A 6 17.48 -17.78 13.25
C VAL A 6 16.17 -17.37 12.59
N GLY A 7 15.10 -18.14 12.85
CA GLY A 7 13.77 -17.81 12.37
C GLY A 7 13.34 -16.42 12.88
N GLY A 8 12.69 -15.63 12.02
CA GLY A 8 12.17 -14.31 12.39
C GLY A 8 13.06 -13.12 12.05
N ALA A 9 14.22 -13.31 11.41
CA ALA A 9 15.08 -12.20 10.94
C ALA A 9 14.33 -11.15 10.09
N ASP A 10 13.26 -11.56 9.41
CA ASP A 10 12.47 -10.74 8.49
C ASP A 10 11.11 -10.30 9.06
N LEU A 11 10.76 -10.68 10.31
CA LEU A 11 9.43 -10.52 10.90
C LEU A 11 8.92 -9.06 10.88
N GLY A 12 9.84 -8.09 10.83
CA GLY A 12 9.53 -6.67 10.85
C GLY A 12 9.67 -5.91 9.53
N LYS A 13 10.12 -6.50 8.41
CA LYS A 13 10.51 -5.71 7.22
C LYS A 13 9.44 -4.73 6.73
N ASP A 14 8.17 -5.16 6.70
CA ASP A 14 7.04 -4.36 6.20
C ASP A 14 6.11 -3.82 7.30
N ARG A 15 6.59 -3.75 8.55
CA ARG A 15 5.79 -3.33 9.70
C ARG A 15 6.24 -1.98 10.24
N GLY A 16 5.28 -1.20 10.76
CA GLY A 16 5.51 0.08 11.40
C GLY A 16 6.40 -0.01 12.65
N VAL A 17 7.06 1.09 12.99
CA VAL A 17 8.00 1.19 14.12
C VAL A 17 7.32 0.86 15.45
N GLU A 18 6.11 1.38 15.66
CA GLU A 18 5.32 1.13 16.89
C GLU A 18 5.00 -0.35 17.08
N ALA A 19 4.61 -1.05 16.02
CA ALA A 19 4.32 -2.48 16.06
C ALA A 19 5.57 -3.30 16.44
N LYS A 20 6.75 -2.91 15.93
CA LYS A 20 8.03 -3.54 16.28
C LYS A 20 8.38 -3.34 17.75
N ARG A 21 8.25 -2.09 18.24
CA ARG A 21 8.54 -1.73 19.64
C ARG A 21 7.64 -2.49 20.60
N LEU A 22 6.35 -2.55 20.29
CA LEU A 22 5.37 -3.29 21.07
C LEU A 22 5.68 -4.80 21.09
N ALA A 23 5.94 -5.40 19.91
CA ALA A 23 6.27 -6.81 19.81
C ALA A 23 7.54 -7.17 20.58
N ALA A 24 8.58 -6.32 20.51
CA ALA A 24 9.81 -6.50 21.28
C ALA A 24 9.54 -6.46 22.79
N ALA A 25 8.76 -5.47 23.27
CA ALA A 25 8.41 -5.37 24.69
C ALA A 25 7.65 -6.61 25.20
N ILE A 26 6.72 -7.15 24.41
CA ILE A 26 6.01 -8.40 24.76
C ILE A 26 6.98 -9.58 24.83
N LEU A 27 7.88 -9.72 23.85
CA LEU A 27 8.86 -10.81 23.85
C LEU A 27 9.87 -10.70 25.00
N GLU A 28 10.29 -9.49 25.39
CA GLU A 28 11.13 -9.24 26.57
C GLU A 28 10.43 -9.71 27.87
N VAL A 29 9.13 -9.43 28.01
CA VAL A 29 8.34 -9.87 29.16
C VAL A 29 8.21 -11.39 29.19
N LEU A 30 7.85 -12.02 28.06
CA LEU A 30 7.74 -13.48 27.97
C LEU A 30 9.08 -14.20 28.16
N ALA A 31 10.19 -13.54 27.84
CA ALA A 31 11.54 -14.04 28.10
C ALA A 31 12.00 -13.81 29.56
N GLY A 32 11.23 -13.11 30.38
CA GLY A 32 11.57 -12.78 31.76
C GLY A 32 12.60 -11.66 31.93
N ALA A 33 12.94 -10.95 30.86
CA ALA A 33 13.91 -9.85 30.89
C ALA A 33 13.30 -8.53 31.43
N ARG A 34 11.97 -8.45 31.50
CA ARG A 34 11.22 -7.25 31.87
C ARG A 34 9.91 -7.60 32.56
N THR A 35 9.45 -6.77 33.49
CA THR A 35 8.10 -6.93 34.07
C THR A 35 7.02 -6.33 33.16
N PRO A 36 5.75 -6.82 33.22
CA PRO A 36 4.63 -6.22 32.46
C PRO A 36 4.45 -4.73 32.74
N THR A 37 4.72 -4.30 33.98
CA THR A 37 4.71 -2.89 34.40
C THR A 37 5.78 -2.06 33.71
N GLU A 38 7.02 -2.55 33.66
CA GLU A 38 8.12 -1.88 32.96
C GLU A 38 7.90 -1.83 31.46
N ALA A 39 7.36 -2.88 30.86
CA ALA A 39 7.01 -2.92 29.45
C ALA A 39 5.90 -1.93 29.10
N ALA A 40 4.85 -1.84 29.92
CA ALA A 40 3.78 -0.86 29.75
C ALA A 40 4.34 0.57 29.77
N LEU A 41 5.18 0.90 30.75
CA LEU A 41 5.86 2.21 30.82
C LEU A 41 6.75 2.46 29.60
N ALA A 42 7.55 1.48 29.20
CA ALA A 42 8.47 1.61 28.07
C ALA A 42 7.76 1.81 26.73
N VAL A 43 6.51 1.37 26.57
CA VAL A 43 5.71 1.55 25.35
C VAL A 43 4.71 2.72 25.49
N GLY A 44 4.58 3.32 26.68
CA GLY A 44 3.66 4.44 26.92
C GLY A 44 2.20 4.02 27.08
N LEU A 45 1.94 2.81 27.60
CA LEU A 45 0.62 2.26 27.84
C LEU A 45 0.34 2.13 29.34
N SER A 46 -0.94 2.09 29.71
CA SER A 46 -1.33 1.62 31.04
C SER A 46 -1.17 0.10 31.14
N VAL A 47 -0.93 -0.41 32.34
CA VAL A 47 -0.75 -1.85 32.60
C VAL A 47 -1.95 -2.68 32.12
N PRO A 48 -3.23 -2.28 32.34
CA PRO A 48 -4.37 -3.04 31.81
C PRO A 48 -4.40 -3.07 30.27
N ARG A 49 -4.01 -1.97 29.62
CA ARG A 49 -3.96 -1.92 28.15
C ARG A 49 -2.83 -2.77 27.60
N TYR A 50 -1.70 -2.85 28.29
CA TYR A 50 -0.62 -3.78 27.93
C TYR A 50 -1.14 -5.23 27.90
N TYR A 51 -1.82 -5.70 28.95
CA TYR A 51 -2.37 -7.06 28.98
C TYR A 51 -3.39 -7.34 27.87
N GLN A 52 -4.22 -6.36 27.50
CA GLN A 52 -5.15 -6.52 26.38
C GLN A 52 -4.41 -6.75 25.05
N VAL A 53 -3.34 -6.00 24.83
CA VAL A 53 -2.53 -6.06 23.61
C VAL A 53 -1.69 -7.34 23.59
N GLU A 54 -1.13 -7.74 24.73
CA GLU A 54 -0.44 -9.03 24.89
C GLU A 54 -1.38 -10.20 24.57
N ALA A 55 -2.60 -10.20 25.12
CA ALA A 55 -3.61 -11.22 24.81
C ALA A 55 -4.01 -11.23 23.32
N GLN A 56 -4.02 -10.07 22.65
CA GLN A 56 -4.25 -10.00 21.22
C GLN A 56 -3.08 -10.59 20.42
N ALA A 57 -1.84 -10.30 20.80
CA ALA A 57 -0.64 -10.83 20.16
C ALA A 57 -0.57 -12.36 20.30
N LEU A 58 -0.83 -12.89 21.50
CA LEU A 58 -0.86 -14.33 21.76
C LEU A 58 -1.96 -15.05 20.98
N ARG A 59 -3.14 -14.43 20.81
CA ARG A 59 -4.20 -14.97 19.94
C ARG A 59 -3.75 -15.07 18.48
N GLY A 60 -3.05 -14.05 17.98
CA GLY A 60 -2.47 -14.10 16.63
C GLY A 60 -1.40 -15.18 16.47
N LEU A 61 -0.58 -15.40 17.50
CA LEU A 61 0.41 -16.49 17.53
C LEU A 61 -0.28 -17.86 17.47
N LEU A 62 -1.29 -18.09 18.30
CA LEU A 62 -2.07 -19.34 18.30
C LEU A 62 -2.72 -19.59 16.95
N GLN A 63 -3.37 -18.57 16.37
CA GLN A 63 -3.98 -18.66 15.05
C GLN A 63 -2.94 -19.00 13.95
N ALA A 64 -1.73 -18.47 14.06
CA ALA A 64 -0.66 -18.77 13.11
C ALA A 64 -0.13 -20.21 13.25
N CYS A 65 -0.24 -20.81 14.44
CA CYS A 65 0.11 -22.19 14.71
C CYS A 65 -0.97 -23.20 14.28
N GLU A 66 -2.18 -22.75 13.94
CA GLU A 66 -3.23 -23.63 13.44
C GLU A 66 -2.81 -24.27 12.10
N PRO A 67 -3.08 -25.58 11.91
CA PRO A 67 -2.73 -26.26 10.67
C PRO A 67 -3.49 -25.63 9.51
N LYS A 68 -2.74 -25.10 8.53
CA LYS A 68 -3.37 -24.57 7.32
C LYS A 68 -3.98 -25.71 6.51
N PRO A 69 -5.21 -25.54 6.00
CA PRO A 69 -5.85 -26.54 5.16
C PRO A 69 -4.96 -26.86 3.96
N ARG A 70 -4.80 -28.15 3.65
CA ARG A 70 -3.99 -28.61 2.53
C ARG A 70 -4.69 -28.28 1.21
N GLY A 71 -3.93 -27.75 0.26
CA GLY A 71 -4.41 -27.46 -1.11
C GLY A 71 -4.85 -26.01 -1.33
N ARG A 72 -5.38 -25.75 -2.53
CA ARG A 72 -5.85 -24.41 -2.92
C ARG A 72 -7.19 -24.12 -2.26
N VAL A 73 -7.17 -23.26 -1.25
CA VAL A 73 -8.40 -22.77 -0.60
C VAL A 73 -8.78 -21.40 -1.16
N ARG A 74 -10.09 -21.19 -1.42
CA ARG A 74 -10.62 -19.87 -1.70
C ARG A 74 -10.47 -19.03 -0.44
N THR A 75 -9.55 -18.07 -0.46
CA THR A 75 -9.44 -17.06 0.59
C THR A 75 -10.32 -15.86 0.24
N VAL A 76 -10.70 -15.09 1.25
CA VAL A 76 -11.44 -13.84 1.10
C VAL A 76 -10.77 -12.93 0.05
N GLU A 77 -9.44 -12.84 0.05
CA GLU A 77 -8.69 -12.06 -0.94
C GLU A 77 -8.86 -12.58 -2.37
N THR A 78 -8.85 -13.90 -2.56
CA THR A 78 -9.08 -14.50 -3.89
C THR A 78 -10.52 -14.29 -4.35
N GLU A 79 -11.47 -14.34 -3.42
CA GLU A 79 -12.89 -14.13 -3.69
C GLU A 79 -13.20 -12.66 -4.03
N VAL A 80 -12.61 -11.71 -3.31
CA VAL A 80 -12.68 -10.29 -3.65
C VAL A 80 -12.07 -10.03 -5.03
N LYS A 81 -10.96 -10.70 -5.38
CA LYS A 81 -10.34 -10.61 -6.71
C LYS A 81 -11.22 -11.21 -7.82
N THR A 82 -11.94 -12.30 -7.57
CA THR A 82 -12.87 -12.87 -8.56
C THR A 82 -14.10 -11.99 -8.72
N LEU A 83 -14.73 -11.58 -7.61
CA LEU A 83 -15.92 -10.74 -7.62
C LEU A 83 -15.65 -9.37 -8.26
N SER A 84 -14.48 -8.77 -8.02
CA SER A 84 -14.11 -7.51 -8.67
C SER A 84 -13.97 -7.63 -10.18
N LYS A 85 -13.40 -8.73 -10.68
CA LYS A 85 -13.31 -9.01 -12.13
C LYS A 85 -14.70 -9.25 -12.74
N GLU A 86 -15.55 -9.99 -12.05
CA GLU A 86 -16.93 -10.23 -12.48
C GLU A 86 -17.72 -8.93 -12.53
N ASN A 87 -17.62 -8.09 -11.49
CA ASN A 87 -18.27 -6.78 -11.46
C ASN A 87 -17.81 -5.90 -12.63
N GLN A 88 -16.50 -5.87 -12.92
CA GLN A 88 -15.96 -5.13 -14.06
C GLN A 88 -16.49 -5.67 -15.40
N ARG A 89 -16.60 -6.99 -15.54
CA ARG A 89 -17.17 -7.63 -16.73
C ARG A 89 -18.64 -7.24 -16.90
N LEU A 90 -19.43 -7.38 -15.85
CA LEU A 90 -20.86 -7.04 -15.86
C LEU A 90 -21.10 -5.56 -16.16
N GLN A 91 -20.28 -4.65 -15.62
CA GLN A 91 -20.37 -3.23 -15.94
C GLN A 91 -20.15 -2.95 -17.45
N ARG A 92 -19.22 -3.66 -18.09
CA ARG A 92 -18.97 -3.53 -19.54
C ARG A 92 -20.14 -4.07 -20.36
N GLU A 93 -20.68 -5.22 -19.99
CA GLU A 93 -21.84 -5.82 -20.63
C GLU A 93 -23.08 -4.93 -20.49
N LEU A 94 -23.34 -4.39 -19.28
CA LEU A 94 -24.40 -3.44 -19.01
C LEU A 94 -24.28 -2.19 -19.89
N THR A 95 -23.07 -1.61 -19.98
CA THR A 95 -22.82 -0.42 -20.81
C THR A 95 -23.10 -0.71 -22.30
N ARG A 96 -22.72 -1.90 -22.78
CA ARG A 96 -23.00 -2.35 -24.15
C ARG A 96 -24.50 -2.55 -24.39
N HIS A 97 -25.22 -3.16 -23.46
CA HIS A 97 -26.66 -3.35 -23.59
C HIS A 97 -27.42 -2.01 -23.54
N GLN A 98 -27.00 -1.08 -22.68
CA GLN A 98 -27.55 0.27 -22.66
C GLN A 98 -27.32 1.02 -23.96
N SER A 99 -26.13 0.90 -24.58
CA SER A 99 -25.85 1.58 -25.85
C SER A 99 -26.69 1.00 -27.00
N LEU A 100 -26.86 -0.33 -27.03
CA LEU A 100 -27.73 -1.02 -27.99
C LEU A 100 -29.19 -0.59 -27.81
N ALA A 101 -29.71 -0.60 -26.58
CA ALA A 101 -31.08 -0.19 -26.29
C ALA A 101 -31.36 1.25 -26.73
N ARG A 102 -30.43 2.19 -26.49
CA ARG A 102 -30.54 3.58 -26.98
C ARG A 102 -30.46 3.70 -28.50
N ALA A 103 -29.75 2.79 -29.18
CA ALA A 103 -29.72 2.76 -30.64
C ALA A 103 -31.05 2.25 -31.21
N ALA A 104 -31.62 1.19 -30.63
CA ALA A 104 -32.93 0.66 -31.00
C ALA A 104 -34.06 1.69 -30.77
N GLN A 105 -34.06 2.38 -29.62
CA GLN A 105 -35.01 3.46 -29.33
C GLN A 105 -34.96 4.56 -30.39
N ARG A 106 -33.76 5.00 -30.79
CA ARG A 106 -33.57 6.00 -31.84
C ARG A 106 -34.07 5.51 -33.21
N ALA A 107 -33.89 4.23 -33.54
CA ALA A 107 -34.36 3.67 -34.81
C ALA A 107 -35.88 3.63 -34.93
N VAL A 108 -36.61 3.50 -33.82
CA VAL A 108 -38.08 3.47 -33.76
C VAL A 108 -38.68 4.87 -33.47
N GLY A 109 -37.86 5.93 -33.48
CA GLY A 109 -38.32 7.31 -33.25
C GLY A 109 -38.64 7.65 -31.78
N LEU A 110 -38.27 6.77 -30.83
CA LEU A 110 -38.41 7.05 -29.40
C LEU A 110 -37.20 7.86 -28.91
N SER A 111 -37.47 8.93 -28.17
CA SER A 111 -36.41 9.69 -27.49
C SER A 111 -35.83 8.84 -26.35
N PRO A 112 -34.52 8.52 -26.35
CA PRO A 112 -33.93 7.74 -25.27
C PRO A 112 -34.01 8.51 -23.95
N PRO A 113 -34.20 7.82 -22.80
CA PRO A 113 -34.30 8.49 -21.51
C PRO A 113 -33.04 9.31 -21.26
N ALA A 114 -33.23 10.58 -20.90
CA ALA A 114 -32.12 11.50 -20.62
C ALA A 114 -31.20 10.85 -19.58
N PRO A 115 -29.86 10.91 -19.76
CA PRO A 115 -28.95 10.39 -18.76
C PRO A 115 -29.29 11.05 -17.42
N VAL A 116 -29.42 10.26 -16.35
CA VAL A 116 -29.54 10.78 -14.99
C VAL A 116 -28.25 11.53 -14.68
N VAL A 117 -28.27 12.83 -14.95
CA VAL A 117 -27.18 13.74 -14.61
C VAL A 117 -27.29 13.92 -13.10
N ASN A 118 -26.55 13.14 -12.33
CA ASN A 118 -26.18 13.59 -11.00
C ASN A 118 -25.54 14.96 -11.20
N LYS A 119 -26.14 16.02 -10.63
CA LYS A 119 -25.69 17.42 -10.74
C LYS A 119 -24.36 17.62 -10.00
N ALA A 120 -23.33 16.85 -10.35
CA ALA A 120 -21.96 17.26 -10.18
C ALA A 120 -21.67 18.22 -11.33
N GLY A 121 -21.56 19.51 -11.01
CA GLY A 121 -21.35 20.59 -11.97
C GLY A 121 -20.34 20.22 -13.05
N LYS A 122 -20.68 20.51 -14.31
CA LYS A 122 -19.82 20.26 -15.47
C LYS A 122 -18.46 20.92 -15.24
N LYS A 123 -17.46 20.14 -14.82
CA LYS A 123 -16.08 20.65 -14.78
C LYS A 123 -15.59 20.76 -16.22
N PRO A 124 -15.16 21.95 -16.68
CA PRO A 124 -14.61 22.12 -18.02
C PRO A 124 -13.41 21.18 -18.19
N ARG A 125 -13.31 20.52 -19.35
CA ARG A 125 -12.20 19.63 -19.68
C ARG A 125 -10.91 20.47 -19.72
N LYS A 126 -10.13 20.41 -18.65
CA LYS A 126 -8.85 21.13 -18.51
C LYS A 126 -7.92 20.70 -19.65
N ARG A 127 -7.56 21.63 -20.55
CA ARG A 127 -6.50 21.41 -21.54
C ARG A 127 -5.24 20.97 -20.79
N ARG A 128 -4.70 19.80 -21.14
CA ARG A 128 -3.50 19.22 -20.50
C ARG A 128 -2.25 20.00 -20.94
N VAL A 129 -2.05 21.19 -20.39
CA VAL A 129 -0.86 22.02 -20.71
C VAL A 129 0.09 22.11 -19.51
N ALA A 130 -0.37 21.94 -18.26
CA ALA A 130 0.50 22.09 -17.09
C ALA A 130 1.40 20.86 -16.77
N ARG A 131 0.93 19.61 -16.97
CA ARG A 131 1.73 18.40 -16.67
C ARG A 131 2.93 18.26 -17.61
N ALA A 132 2.78 18.67 -18.87
CA ALA A 132 3.86 18.68 -19.84
C ALA A 132 4.94 19.72 -19.47
N LEU A 133 4.54 20.90 -18.99
CA LEU A 133 5.47 21.97 -18.60
C LEU A 133 6.26 21.63 -17.32
N SER A 134 5.64 20.93 -16.34
CA SER A 134 6.37 20.43 -15.16
C SER A 134 7.37 19.32 -15.51
N VAL A 135 7.04 18.44 -16.46
CA VAL A 135 7.97 17.42 -16.96
C VAL A 135 9.12 18.08 -17.74
N ALA A 136 8.81 19.10 -18.55
CA ALA A 136 9.82 19.88 -19.27
C ALA A 136 10.79 20.63 -18.32
N ALA A 137 10.30 21.18 -17.21
CA ALA A 137 11.14 21.83 -16.20
C ALA A 137 12.12 20.84 -15.54
N ARG A 138 11.64 19.65 -15.15
CA ARG A 138 12.50 18.59 -14.57
C ARG A 138 13.55 18.07 -15.53
N LEU A 139 13.22 17.96 -16.82
CA LEU A 139 14.19 17.55 -17.85
C LEU A 139 15.28 18.60 -18.06
N LYS A 140 14.95 19.89 -17.92
CA LYS A 140 15.92 20.99 -18.03
C LYS A 140 16.83 21.08 -16.79
N GLU A 141 16.31 20.85 -15.59
CA GLU A 141 17.15 20.75 -14.37
C GLU A 141 18.11 19.56 -14.45
N ALA A 142 17.68 18.43 -15.01
CA ALA A 142 18.52 17.24 -15.18
C ALA A 142 19.58 17.38 -16.31
N SER A 143 19.43 18.34 -17.22
CA SER A 143 20.35 18.55 -18.35
C SER A 143 21.42 19.61 -18.10
N ILE A 144 21.47 20.20 -16.90
CA ILE A 144 22.56 21.11 -16.52
C ILE A 144 23.66 20.24 -15.90
N PRO A 145 24.74 19.87 -16.63
CA PRO A 145 25.88 19.24 -16.01
C PRO A 145 26.52 20.22 -15.04
N THR A 146 26.63 19.78 -13.79
CA THR A 146 27.41 20.40 -12.72
C THR A 146 28.87 20.52 -13.15
N MET A 147 29.24 21.60 -13.83
CA MET A 147 30.64 21.98 -14.00
C MET A 147 31.06 22.72 -12.73
N GLY A 148 31.49 21.93 -11.74
CA GLY A 148 31.87 22.41 -10.42
C GLY A 148 32.64 21.39 -9.62
N THR A 149 33.82 20.98 -10.10
CA THR A 149 34.95 20.61 -9.23
C THR A 149 36.26 21.05 -9.92
N PRO A 150 37.00 22.03 -9.37
CA PRO A 150 38.37 22.28 -9.78
C PRO A 150 39.26 21.22 -9.12
N THR A 151 39.76 20.29 -9.92
CA THR A 151 40.86 19.41 -9.51
C THR A 151 41.91 19.50 -10.59
N THR A 152 43.07 20.07 -10.26
CA THR A 152 44.39 19.47 -10.52
C THR A 152 45.45 20.41 -9.96
N SER A 153 45.97 20.03 -8.81
CA SER A 153 47.29 20.39 -8.34
C SER A 153 48.34 19.97 -9.38
N ALA A 154 49.14 20.91 -9.87
CA ALA A 154 50.41 20.63 -10.52
C ALA A 154 51.53 21.18 -9.64
N SER A 155 52.20 20.27 -8.95
CA SER A 155 53.52 20.46 -8.35
C SER A 155 54.57 20.16 -9.42
N SER A 156 55.53 21.08 -9.60
CA SER A 156 56.88 20.98 -10.20
C SER A 156 57.12 22.17 -11.13
N GLU A 157 58.26 22.84 -11.26
CA GLU A 157 59.56 22.94 -10.57
C GLU A 157 60.37 23.92 -11.48
N VAL A 158 61.40 24.61 -10.97
CA VAL A 158 62.47 25.33 -11.72
C VAL A 158 62.02 26.68 -12.37
N ILE A 159 62.60 27.87 -12.15
CA ILE A 159 63.92 28.41 -11.74
C ILE A 159 63.69 29.62 -10.81
#